data_AF-A0A926I1X4-F1
#
_entry.id   AF-A0A926I1X4-F1
#
_cell.length_a   1.000
_cell.length_b   1.000
_cell.length_c   1.000
_cell.angle_alpha   90.00
_cell.angle_beta   90.00
_cell.angle_gamma   90.00
#
_symmetry.space_group_name_H-M   'P 1'
#
loop_
_entity.id
_entity.type
_entity.pdbx_description
1 polymer ?
#
loop_
_entity_poly.entity_id
_entity_poly.type
_entity_poly.pdbx_seq_one_letter_code
_entity_poly.pdbx_strand_id
1 'polypeptide(L)'
;MEIVYDAKSKDYVCKASCPAWVVKAVEPRRDYTLLLTFTGGEKRIYNARPLLEKAIYAPLKNLAFFLGARVDGDTVIWSEDIDIAPEHLYQNSKPTGGVDNA
;
A
#
# COMPACT_ATOMS: atom_id res chain seq x y z
N MET A 1 -15.89 3.45 8.44
CA MET A 1 -15.92 4.89 8.15
C MET A 1 -16.97 5.50 9.07
N GLU A 2 -16.56 6.18 10.14
CA GLU A 2 -17.50 6.94 10.97
C GLU A 2 -17.50 8.39 10.50
N ILE A 3 -18.64 8.82 9.96
CA ILE A 3 -18.95 10.24 9.78
C ILE A 3 -19.41 10.75 11.14
N VAL A 4 -18.63 11.66 11.72
CA VAL A 4 -18.88 12.20 13.05
C VAL A 4 -19.16 13.68 12.89
N TYR A 5 -20.29 14.12 13.43
CA TYR A 5 -20.60 15.54 13.46
C TYR A 5 -19.57 16.27 14.31
N ASP A 6 -18.84 17.21 13.72
CA ASP A 6 -17.96 18.12 14.44
C ASP A 6 -18.70 19.40 14.76
N ALA A 7 -19.06 19.54 16.03
CA ALA A 7 -19.78 20.71 16.52
C ALA A 7 -18.98 22.02 16.38
N LYS A 8 -17.65 21.97 16.19
CA LYS A 8 -16.84 23.18 15.97
C LYS A 8 -16.90 23.68 14.53
N SER A 9 -16.89 22.77 13.57
CA SER A 9 -16.98 23.12 12.14
C SER A 9 -18.42 23.15 11.61
N LYS A 10 -19.40 22.65 12.40
CA LYS A 10 -20.79 22.40 11.98
C LYS A 10 -20.87 21.51 10.73
N ASP A 11 -19.91 20.62 10.58
CA ASP A 11 -19.82 19.73 9.43
C ASP A 11 -19.70 18.27 9.86
N TYR A 12 -20.08 17.36 8.97
CA TYR A 12 -19.88 15.93 9.17
C TYR A 12 -18.48 15.57 8.70
N VAL A 13 -17.58 15.43 9.66
CA VAL A 13 -16.19 15.12 9.38
C VAL A 13 -16.03 13.62 9.41
N CYS A 14 -15.47 13.06 8.36
CA CYS A 14 -15.00 11.69 8.39
C CYS A 14 -13.88 11.61 9.44
N LYS A 15 -14.16 11.06 10.63
CA LYS A 15 -13.09 10.60 11.53
C LYS A 15 -12.53 9.32 10.92
N ALA A 16 -11.73 9.50 9.87
CA ALA A 16 -10.83 8.46 9.44
C ALA A 16 -9.74 8.36 10.51
N SER A 17 -9.95 7.48 11.48
CA SER A 17 -8.80 6.84 12.14
C SER A 17 -8.12 6.01 11.05
N CYS A 18 -7.35 6.67 10.17
CA CYS A 18 -6.57 5.99 9.15
C CYS A 18 -5.63 5.05 9.90
N PRO A 19 -5.81 3.73 9.77
CA PRO A 19 -4.95 2.81 10.48
C PRO A 19 -3.49 3.01 10.04
N ALA A 20 -2.55 2.77 10.95
CA ALA A 20 -1.13 2.91 10.67
C ALA A 20 -0.65 2.01 9.51
N TRP A 21 -1.44 1.00 9.13
CA TRP A 21 -1.18 0.10 8.01
C TRP A 21 -1.72 0.59 6.65
N VAL A 22 -2.23 1.82 6.55
CA VAL A 22 -2.57 2.44 5.26
C VAL A 22 -1.29 2.77 4.48
N VAL A 23 -1.25 2.39 3.20
CA VAL A 23 -0.13 2.70 2.32
C VAL A 23 -0.23 4.15 1.86
N LYS A 24 0.79 4.95 2.15
CA LYS A 24 0.90 6.35 1.74
C LYS A 24 1.68 6.54 0.45
N ALA A 25 2.70 5.71 0.23
CA ALA A 25 3.49 5.72 -0.99
C ALA A 25 3.97 4.33 -1.33
N VAL A 26 4.11 4.07 -2.64
CA VAL A 26 4.65 2.83 -3.18
C VAL A 26 5.76 3.16 -4.17
N GLU A 27 6.87 2.45 -4.04
CA GLU A 27 8.00 2.52 -4.97
C GLU A 27 8.25 1.11 -5.53
N PRO A 28 7.77 0.81 -6.75
CA PRO A 28 8.04 -0.48 -7.37
C PRO A 28 9.48 -0.58 -7.85
N ARG A 29 10.08 -1.76 -7.65
CA ARG A 29 11.47 -2.05 -8.00
C ARG A 29 11.58 -3.14 -9.06
N ARG A 30 12.70 -3.16 -9.78
CA ARG A 30 12.93 -4.10 -10.89
C ARG A 30 13.12 -5.56 -10.48
N ASP A 31 13.24 -5.81 -9.19
CA ASP A 31 13.39 -7.14 -8.58
C ASP A 31 12.05 -7.79 -8.19
N TYR A 32 10.93 -7.18 -8.62
CA TYR A 32 9.54 -7.53 -8.24
C TYR A 32 9.25 -7.32 -6.74
N THR A 33 9.93 -6.35 -6.14
CA THR A 33 9.61 -5.88 -4.79
C THR A 33 8.95 -4.50 -4.82
N LEU A 34 8.12 -4.24 -3.81
CA LEU A 34 7.50 -2.95 -3.59
C LEU A 34 8.01 -2.40 -2.27
N LEU A 35 8.61 -1.22 -2.31
CA LEU A 35 8.89 -0.47 -1.10
C LEU A 35 7.64 0.36 -0.77
N LEU A 36 7.02 0.02 0.36
CA LEU A 36 5.80 0.64 0.84
C LEU A 36 6.14 1.57 1.99
N THR A 37 5.64 2.79 1.94
CA THR A 37 5.68 3.74 3.06
C THR A 37 4.28 3.83 3.63
N PHE A 38 4.14 3.49 4.90
CA PHE A 38 2.86 3.51 5.60
C PHE A 38 2.61 4.86 6.26
N THR A 39 1.35 5.14 6.60
CA THR A 39 0.95 6.37 7.30
C THR A 39 1.65 6.53 8.66
N GLY A 40 2.00 5.42 9.31
CA GLY A 40 2.80 5.39 10.54
C GLY A 40 4.27 5.82 10.37
N GLY A 41 4.73 6.09 9.15
CA GLY A 41 6.13 6.42 8.84
C GLY A 41 7.03 5.20 8.64
N GLU A 42 6.54 4.01 8.99
CA GLU A 42 7.24 2.76 8.77
C GLU A 42 7.37 2.45 7.27
N LYS A 43 8.55 1.96 6.88
CA LYS A 43 8.81 1.45 5.54
C LYS A 43 8.90 -0.07 5.57
N ARG A 44 8.22 -0.72 4.65
CA ARG A 44 8.22 -2.18 4.52
C ARG A 44 8.45 -2.57 3.07
N ILE A 45 9.15 -3.70 2.87
CA ILE A 45 9.36 -4.28 1.55
C ILE A 45 8.42 -5.46 1.39
N TYR A 46 7.58 -5.40 0.36
CA TYR A 46 6.73 -6.49 -0.08
C TYR A 46 7.37 -7.22 -1.27
N ASN A 47 7.37 -8.55 -1.25
CA ASN A 47 7.86 -9.37 -2.35
C ASN A 47 6.68 -9.89 -3.16
N ALA A 48 6.53 -9.44 -4.40
CA ALA A 48 5.41 -9.81 -5.27
C ALA A 48 5.66 -11.11 -6.06
N ARG A 49 6.86 -11.71 -5.98
CA ARG A 49 7.17 -12.98 -6.67
C ARG A 49 6.15 -14.10 -6.46
N PRO A 50 5.68 -14.41 -5.24
CA PRO A 50 4.65 -15.44 -5.05
C PRO A 50 3.31 -15.09 -5.70
N LEU A 51 3.02 -13.80 -5.96
CA LEU A 51 1.83 -13.43 -6.73
C LEU A 51 1.98 -13.74 -8.21
N LEU A 52 3.19 -13.59 -8.77
CA LEU A 52 3.47 -13.87 -10.19
C LEU A 52 3.19 -15.32 -10.58
N GLU A 53 3.12 -16.25 -9.62
CA GLU A 53 2.75 -17.64 -9.86
C GLU A 53 1.26 -17.83 -10.12
N LYS A 54 0.42 -16.89 -9.69
CA LYS A 54 -1.03 -16.93 -9.90
C LYS A 54 -1.39 -16.37 -11.27
N ALA A 55 -2.31 -17.04 -11.96
CA ALA A 55 -2.77 -16.62 -13.29
C ALA A 55 -3.37 -15.21 -13.31
N ILE A 56 -4.03 -14.78 -12.23
CA ILE A 56 -4.66 -13.45 -12.14
C ILE A 56 -3.64 -12.32 -12.19
N TYR A 57 -2.41 -12.58 -11.75
CA TYR A 57 -1.30 -11.63 -11.73
C TYR A 57 -0.33 -11.86 -12.89
N ALA A 58 -0.72 -12.61 -13.92
CA ALA A 58 0.11 -12.80 -15.11
C ALA A 58 0.59 -11.46 -15.73
N PRO A 59 -0.20 -10.38 -15.76
CA PRO A 59 0.26 -9.08 -16.26
C PRO A 59 1.41 -8.47 -15.44
N LEU A 60 1.48 -8.76 -14.13
CA LEU A 60 2.58 -8.31 -13.27
C LEU A 60 3.93 -8.93 -13.64
N LYS A 61 3.97 -10.01 -14.44
CA LYS A 61 5.22 -10.56 -14.99
C LYS A 61 5.88 -9.61 -15.99
N ASN A 62 5.12 -8.68 -16.57
CA ASN A 62 5.70 -7.63 -17.39
C ASN A 62 6.27 -6.55 -16.46
N LEU A 63 7.59 -6.39 -16.49
CA LEU A 63 8.29 -5.40 -15.66
C LEU A 63 7.77 -3.98 -15.88
N ALA A 64 7.48 -3.58 -17.12
CA ALA A 64 6.97 -2.24 -17.42
C ALA A 64 5.59 -2.02 -16.78
N PHE A 65 4.74 -3.05 -16.78
CA PHE A 65 3.45 -3.01 -16.11
C PHE A 65 3.64 -2.95 -14.59
N PHE A 66 4.50 -3.80 -14.02
CA PHE A 66 4.79 -3.82 -12.58
C PHE A 66 5.32 -2.48 -12.05
N LEU A 67 6.17 -1.80 -12.81
CA LEU A 67 6.72 -0.49 -12.45
C LEU A 67 5.66 0.64 -12.50
N GLY A 68 4.48 0.38 -13.06
CA GLY A 68 3.33 1.29 -13.06
C GLY A 68 2.51 1.29 -11.76
N ALA A 69 2.95 0.58 -10.72
CA ALA A 69 2.28 0.56 -9.43
C ALA A 69 2.12 1.97 -8.86
N ARG A 70 0.91 2.33 -8.44
CA ARG A 70 0.60 3.59 -7.77
C ARG A 70 -0.34 3.38 -6.59
N VAL A 71 -0.36 4.32 -5.67
CA VAL A 71 -1.36 4.33 -4.59
C VAL A 71 -2.59 5.09 -5.06
N ASP A 72 -3.76 4.52 -4.86
CA ASP A 72 -5.05 5.18 -5.07
C ASP A 72 -5.90 5.03 -3.81
N GLY A 73 -6.24 6.16 -3.19
CA GLY A 73 -6.79 6.20 -1.83
C GLY A 73 -5.84 5.55 -0.82
N ASP A 74 -6.15 4.32 -0.44
CA ASP A 74 -5.43 3.54 0.57
C ASP A 74 -4.86 2.22 0.02
N THR A 75 -5.03 1.93 -1.28
CA THR A 75 -4.66 0.66 -1.91
C THR A 75 -3.62 0.85 -3.01
N VAL A 76 -2.84 -0.20 -3.30
CA VAL A 76 -1.87 -0.18 -4.40
C VAL A 76 -2.53 -0.77 -5.64
N ILE A 77 -2.61 0.03 -6.69
CA ILE A 77 -3.23 -0.35 -7.96
C ILE A 77 -2.21 -0.30 -9.10
N TRP A 78 -2.34 -1.23 -10.03
CA TRP A 78 -1.66 -1.21 -11.32
C TRP A 78 -2.63 -0.80 -12.42
N SER A 79 -3.80 -1.42 -12.43
CA SER A 79 -4.90 -1.17 -13.35
C SER A 79 -6.24 -1.27 -12.61
N GLU A 80 -7.35 -1.03 -13.30
CA GLU A 80 -8.71 -1.18 -12.72
C GLU A 80 -8.98 -2.63 -12.28
N ASP A 81 -8.37 -3.62 -12.96
CA ASP A 81 -8.53 -5.03 -12.64
C ASP A 81 -7.48 -5.61 -11.67
N ILE A 82 -6.40 -4.87 -11.41
CA ILE A 82 -5.25 -5.36 -10.61
C ILE A 82 -4.92 -4.36 -9.52
N ASP A 83 -5.39 -4.68 -8.34
CA ASP A 83 -5.08 -4.01 -7.09
C ASP A 83 -4.64 -5.01 -6.01
N ILE A 84 -3.94 -4.50 -5.00
CA ILE A 84 -3.61 -5.27 -3.79
C ILE A 84 -3.95 -4.41 -2.58
N ALA A 85 -4.86 -4.95 -1.77
CA ALA A 85 -5.30 -4.32 -0.53
C ALA A 85 -4.12 -4.07 0.44
N PRO A 86 -4.14 -2.93 1.15
CA PRO A 86 -3.10 -2.56 2.11
C PRO A 86 -2.95 -3.59 3.24
N GLU A 87 -4.02 -4.26 3.70
CA GLU A 87 -3.89 -5.28 4.74
C GLU A 87 -3.02 -6.44 4.27
N HIS A 88 -3.21 -6.88 3.01
CA HIS A 88 -2.42 -7.96 2.43
C HIS A 88 -0.95 -7.56 2.30
N LEU A 89 -0.70 -6.34 1.83
CA LEU A 89 0.65 -5.80 1.74
C LEU A 89 1.32 -5.70 3.11
N TYR A 90 0.62 -5.23 4.12
CA TYR A 90 1.15 -5.09 5.48
C TYR A 90 1.51 -6.45 6.11
N GLN A 91 0.61 -7.44 5.99
CA GLN A 91 0.79 -8.79 6.54
C GLN A 91 1.95 -9.55 5.89
N ASN A 92 2.16 -9.37 4.59
CA ASN A 92 3.13 -10.13 3.80
C ASN A 92 4.42 -9.35 3.50
N SER A 93 4.49 -8.07 3.88
CA SER A 93 5.71 -7.26 3.78
C SER A 93 6.58 -7.42 5.02
N LYS A 94 7.88 -7.23 4.84
CA LYS A 94 8.86 -7.21 5.93
C LYS A 94 9.27 -5.78 6.23
N PRO A 95 9.32 -5.37 7.53
CA PRO A 95 9.81 -4.06 7.89
C PRO A 95 11.26 -3.92 7.45
N THR A 96 11.58 -2.83 6.76
CA THR A 96 12.97 -2.47 6.47
C THR A 96 13.45 -1.83 7.75
N GLY A 97 14.14 -2.57 8.62
CA GLY A 97 14.49 -2.10 9.96
C GLY A 97 15.07 -0.69 9.94
N GLY A 98 14.25 0.30 10.28
CA GLY A 98 14.67 1.59 10.78
C GLY A 98 15.11 1.34 12.21
N VAL A 99 16.38 0.96 12.36
CA VAL A 99 17.07 1.06 13.63
C VAL A 99 17.63 2.47 13.66
N ASP A 100 16.81 3.46 13.98
CA ASP A 100 17.29 4.76 14.45
C ASP A 100 17.85 4.58 15.88
N ASN A 101 19.05 4.00 15.94
CA ASN A 101 19.97 4.22 17.04
C ASN A 101 21.04 5.19 16.54
N ALA A 102 20.85 6.49 16.77
CA ALA A 102 21.90 7.50 16.82
C ALA A 102 21.40 8.76 17.52
#